data_AF-A0A534AQW6-F1
#
_entry.id   AF-A0A534AQW6-F1
#
_cell.length_a   1.000
_cell.length_b   1.000
_cell.length_c   1.000
_cell.angle_alpha   90.00
_cell.angle_beta   90.00
_cell.angle_gamma   90.00
#
_symmetry.space_group_name_H-M   'P 1'
#
loop_
_entity.id
_entity.type
_entity.pdbx_description
1 polymer ?
#
loop_
_entity_poly.entity_id
_entity_poly.type
_entity_poly.pdbx_seq_one_letter_code
_entity_poly.pdbx_strand_id
1 'polypeptide(L)'
;SVRLVSDKLLAKHRVLPIFRRGKRLFLAVADPTNQHAIDEIKFQTSLAIEAVIVEDDKLQKAVDKAIEQVDNQMSALTDAGDVDLESLEVTGGEEELDDKVGRDDVEDAPIVRFVNKVMLDAIRRGASDIHFEPFEKLYRVRFRMDGVLKEIAQPPVVLAPKLCARLKVMSRLDIAERRVPQDGRIKMKLSKNRAIDFRVSTCPTLFGEKIVLRILDPAQAQLGIDSLGYEPFQKDLYVKYLAKPQGMILVTGPTGSGKTVSLYTGLAILNREDTNISTAEDPAEINLPGVNQVNVNPKVGLT
;
A
#
# COMPACT_ATOMS: atom_id res chain seq x y z
N SER A 1 8.76 21.69 15.05
CA SER A 1 9.05 21.00 16.32
C SER A 1 9.51 19.58 16.04
N VAL A 2 10.58 19.14 16.68
CA VAL A 2 11.31 17.92 16.34
C VAL A 2 10.60 16.71 16.97
N ARG A 3 9.68 16.07 16.25
CA ARG A 3 8.88 14.94 16.75
C ARG A 3 9.70 13.64 16.66
N LEU A 4 10.61 13.47 17.62
CA LEU A 4 11.47 12.28 17.77
C LEU A 4 10.84 11.18 18.62
N VAL A 5 9.77 11.51 19.35
CA VAL A 5 9.11 10.63 20.34
C VAL A 5 7.74 10.25 19.81
N SER A 6 7.32 9.00 20.03
CA SER A 6 6.02 8.51 19.54
C SER A 6 4.85 9.10 20.33
N ASP A 7 3.70 9.28 19.67
CA ASP A 7 2.48 9.81 20.30
C ASP A 7 2.06 9.00 21.52
N LYS A 8 2.24 7.67 21.46
CA LYS A 8 2.02 6.76 22.60
C LYS A 8 2.86 7.13 23.82
N LEU A 9 4.14 7.48 23.63
CA LEU A 9 5.01 7.89 24.73
C LEU A 9 4.73 9.33 25.18
N LEU A 10 4.34 10.22 24.27
CA LEU A 10 3.89 11.57 24.62
C LEU A 10 2.65 11.51 25.53
N ALA A 11 1.65 10.70 25.17
CA ALA A 11 0.41 10.52 25.93
C ALA A 11 0.63 9.73 27.23
N LYS A 12 1.35 8.61 27.18
CA LYS A 12 1.62 7.73 28.34
C LYS A 12 2.37 8.46 29.44
N HIS A 13 3.42 9.19 29.08
CA HIS A 13 4.32 9.82 30.05
C HIS A 13 4.06 11.31 30.26
N ARG A 14 3.15 11.90 29.48
CA ARG A 14 2.83 13.34 29.50
C ARG A 14 4.10 14.18 29.39
N VAL A 15 4.81 13.97 28.31
CA VAL A 15 6.09 14.64 28.02
C VAL A 15 6.06 15.22 26.62
N LEU A 16 6.85 16.27 26.37
CA LEU A 16 6.89 16.91 25.06
C LEU A 16 8.32 17.27 24.64
N PRO A 17 8.82 16.78 23.49
CA PRO A 17 10.10 17.21 22.93
C PRO A 17 10.04 18.68 22.54
N ILE A 18 10.87 19.52 23.18
CA ILE A 18 10.91 20.95 22.91
C ILE A 18 11.82 21.22 21.71
N PHE A 19 13.09 20.81 21.83
CA PHE A 19 14.08 20.95 20.77
C PHE A 19 15.24 19.97 20.94
N ARG A 20 16.02 19.79 19.87
CA ARG A 20 17.21 18.93 19.85
C ARG A 20 18.46 19.76 19.55
N ARG A 21 19.54 19.53 20.30
CA ARG A 21 20.87 20.10 20.04
C ARG A 21 21.90 18.97 19.95
N GLY A 22 22.34 18.64 18.73
CA GLY A 22 23.28 17.55 18.49
C GLY A 22 22.70 16.19 18.92
N LYS A 23 23.34 15.52 19.89
CA LYS A 23 22.87 14.24 20.48
C LYS A 23 22.06 14.42 21.76
N ARG A 24 21.65 15.65 22.11
CA ARG A 24 20.81 15.94 23.27
C ARG A 24 19.39 16.36 22.86
N LEU A 25 18.39 15.80 23.52
CA LEU A 25 16.98 16.12 23.37
C LEU A 25 16.49 16.81 24.64
N PHE A 26 15.97 18.03 24.50
CA PHE A 26 15.35 18.77 25.60
C PHE A 26 13.88 18.36 25.69
N LEU A 27 13.52 17.72 26.80
CA LEU A 27 12.20 17.12 27.00
C LEU A 27 11.46 17.86 28.11
N ALA A 28 10.31 18.44 27.79
CA ALA A 28 9.40 19.01 28.78
C ALA A 28 8.81 17.88 29.64
N VAL A 29 8.96 18.00 30.96
CA VAL A 29 8.41 17.06 31.95
C VAL A 29 7.76 17.84 33.09
N ALA A 30 6.66 17.32 33.64
CA ALA A 30 6.06 17.88 34.84
C ALA A 30 6.77 17.40 36.12
N ASP A 31 7.22 16.13 36.13
CA ASP A 31 7.93 15.51 37.24
C ASP A 31 9.29 14.94 36.77
N PRO A 32 10.42 15.57 37.13
CA PRO A 32 11.75 15.10 36.74
C PRO A 32 12.18 13.83 37.49
N THR A 33 11.44 13.39 38.52
CA THR A 33 11.76 12.17 39.28
C THR A 33 11.27 10.90 38.59
N ASN A 34 10.42 11.02 37.58
CA ASN A 34 9.97 9.91 36.74
C ASN A 34 11.06 9.45 35.76
N GLN A 35 12.08 8.78 36.29
CA GLN A 35 13.21 8.22 35.55
C GLN A 35 12.75 7.21 34.48
N HIS A 36 11.67 6.47 34.74
CA HIS A 36 11.13 5.50 33.79
C HIS A 36 10.69 6.16 32.47
N ALA A 37 9.99 7.30 32.53
CA ALA A 37 9.61 8.05 31.33
C ALA A 37 10.84 8.48 30.52
N ILE A 38 11.85 9.00 31.21
CA ILE A 38 13.10 9.48 30.60
C ILE A 38 13.85 8.34 29.93
N ASP A 39 13.97 7.18 30.60
CA ASP A 39 14.67 6.02 30.06
C ASP A 39 13.97 5.39 28.86
N GLU A 40 12.64 5.29 28.88
CA GLU A 40 11.86 4.75 27.76
C GLU A 40 11.99 5.65 26.51
N ILE A 41 12.01 6.97 26.70
CA ILE A 41 12.22 7.96 25.62
C ILE A 41 13.67 7.96 25.14
N LYS A 42 14.63 7.84 26.05
CA LYS A 42 16.05 7.69 25.73
C LYS A 42 16.30 6.45 24.89
N PHE A 43 15.67 5.33 25.25
CA PHE A 43 15.74 4.08 24.49
C PHE A 43 15.15 4.23 23.09
N GLN A 44 13.95 4.80 22.97
CA GLN A 44 13.30 5.02 21.67
C GLN A 44 14.13 5.94 20.75
N THR A 45 14.65 7.04 21.30
CA THR A 45 15.30 8.08 20.50
C THR A 45 16.79 7.87 20.28
N SER A 46 17.44 7.03 21.10
CA SER A 46 18.89 6.89 21.16
C SER A 46 19.63 8.22 21.40
N LEU A 47 18.97 9.18 22.07
CA LEU A 47 19.52 10.52 22.40
C LEU A 47 19.69 10.67 23.91
N ALA A 48 20.66 11.49 24.32
CA ALA A 48 20.76 11.93 25.70
C ALA A 48 19.58 12.88 26.01
N ILE A 49 18.85 12.62 27.10
CA ILE A 49 17.68 13.42 27.48
C ILE A 49 18.09 14.47 28.50
N GLU A 50 17.70 15.71 28.27
CA GLU A 50 17.83 16.82 29.21
C GLU A 50 16.42 17.26 29.61
N ALA A 51 16.04 16.98 30.85
CA ALA A 51 14.70 17.26 31.36
C ALA A 51 14.53 18.76 31.66
N VAL A 52 13.48 19.35 31.11
CA VAL A 52 13.07 20.74 31.35
C VAL A 52 11.76 20.69 32.12
N ILE A 53 11.79 21.14 33.37
CA ILE A 53 10.62 21.12 34.24
C ILE A 53 9.67 22.23 33.78
N VAL A 54 8.41 21.86 33.59
CA VAL A 54 7.33 22.77 33.19
C VAL A 54 6.09 22.56 34.07
N GLU A 55 5.16 23.50 34.05
CA GLU A 55 3.88 23.37 34.73
C GLU A 55 3.02 22.27 34.08
N ASP A 56 2.46 21.37 34.89
CA ASP A 56 1.71 20.17 34.46
C ASP A 56 0.49 20.51 33.60
N ASP A 57 -0.28 21.53 33.99
CA ASP A 57 -1.49 21.96 33.30
C ASP A 57 -1.20 22.52 31.89
N LYS A 58 -0.07 23.22 31.74
CA LYS A 58 0.41 23.74 30.45
C LYS A 58 0.96 22.62 29.57
N LEU A 59 1.68 21.66 30.17
CA LEU A 59 2.23 20.52 29.45
C LEU A 59 1.12 19.63 28.88
N GLN A 60 0.11 19.32 29.69
CA GLN A 60 -1.05 18.53 29.26
C GLN A 60 -1.72 19.15 28.03
N LYS A 61 -2.07 20.44 28.09
CA LYS A 61 -2.68 21.16 26.96
C LYS A 61 -1.81 21.17 25.72
N ALA A 62 -0.49 21.26 25.88
CA ALA A 62 0.45 21.27 24.76
C ALA A 62 0.60 19.88 24.12
N VAL A 63 0.59 18.81 24.91
CA VAL A 63 0.60 17.42 24.44
C VAL A 63 -0.68 17.12 23.66
N ASP A 64 -1.85 17.44 24.23
CA ASP A 64 -3.14 17.19 23.61
C ASP A 64 -3.24 17.93 22.26
N LYS A 65 -2.88 19.22 22.24
CA LYS A 65 -2.85 20.02 21.00
C LYS A 65 -1.88 19.47 19.94
N ALA A 66 -0.74 18.92 20.36
CA ALA A 66 0.23 18.36 19.43
C ALA A 66 -0.28 17.05 18.79
N ILE A 67 -1.02 16.24 19.55
CA ILE A 67 -1.66 15.00 19.05
C ILE A 67 -2.80 15.38 18.09
N GLU A 68 -3.71 16.24 18.52
CA GLU A 68 -4.86 16.71 17.73
C GLU A 68 -4.46 17.35 16.39
N GLN A 69 -3.35 18.10 16.33
CA GLN A 69 -2.90 18.72 15.08
C GLN A 69 -2.58 17.70 13.98
N VAL A 70 -2.07 16.52 14.34
CA VAL A 70 -1.75 15.47 13.37
C VAL A 70 -3.00 14.71 12.95
N ASP A 71 -3.90 14.43 13.91
CA ASP A 71 -5.19 13.81 13.60
C ASP A 71 -6.07 14.70 12.74
N ASN A 72 -6.05 16.02 12.95
CA ASN A 72 -6.78 16.99 12.15
C ASN A 72 -6.21 17.12 10.73
N GLN A 73 -4.87 17.10 10.56
CA GLN A 73 -4.25 17.11 9.23
C GLN A 73 -4.56 15.83 8.45
N MET A 74 -4.65 14.69 9.13
CA MET A 74 -5.07 13.43 8.52
C MET A 74 -6.57 13.40 8.19
N SER A 75 -7.40 13.89 9.11
CA SER A 75 -8.84 13.99 8.92
C SER A 75 -9.18 14.88 7.72
N ALA A 76 -8.49 16.02 7.56
CA ALA A 76 -8.64 16.90 6.39
C ALA A 76 -8.26 16.23 5.06
N LEU A 77 -7.29 15.30 5.05
CA LEU A 77 -6.96 14.49 3.87
C LEU A 77 -8.05 13.43 3.60
N THR A 78 -8.76 12.97 4.63
CA THR A 78 -9.84 11.97 4.50
C THR A 78 -11.23 12.56 4.21
N ASP A 79 -11.50 13.83 4.53
CA ASP A 79 -12.86 14.42 4.51
C ASP A 79 -13.40 14.82 3.12
N ALA A 80 -12.57 14.77 2.07
CA ALA A 80 -12.99 15.17 0.71
C ALA A 80 -13.87 14.14 -0.06
N GLY A 81 -14.69 13.34 0.61
CA GLY A 81 -15.61 12.42 -0.07
C GLY A 81 -16.15 11.33 0.83
N ASP A 82 -17.43 11.46 1.16
CA ASP A 82 -18.25 10.55 1.94
C ASP A 82 -18.37 9.19 1.23
N VAL A 83 -17.44 8.28 1.53
CA VAL A 83 -17.49 6.89 1.13
C VAL A 83 -17.50 6.10 2.41
N ASP A 84 -18.49 5.22 2.53
CA ASP A 84 -18.71 4.34 3.66
C ASP A 84 -17.55 3.33 3.82
N LEU A 85 -16.43 3.84 4.32
CA LEU A 85 -15.15 3.16 4.56
C LEU A 85 -15.27 2.05 5.62
N GLU A 86 -16.36 2.07 6.41
CA GLU A 86 -16.63 1.11 7.49
C GLU A 86 -17.09 -0.26 6.95
N SER A 87 -17.49 -0.33 5.67
CA SER A 87 -17.95 -1.57 5.02
C SER A 87 -16.85 -2.37 4.29
N LEU A 88 -15.60 -1.91 4.29
CA LEU A 88 -14.51 -2.53 3.53
C LEU A 88 -13.82 -3.63 4.31
N GLU A 89 -14.02 -4.88 3.89
CA GLU A 89 -13.20 -6.00 4.34
C GLU A 89 -11.88 -6.08 3.56
N VAL A 90 -10.77 -5.80 4.25
CA VAL A 90 -9.42 -6.02 3.74
C VAL A 90 -8.90 -7.32 4.35
N THR A 91 -8.62 -8.30 3.52
CA THR A 91 -8.06 -9.58 3.96
C THR A 91 -6.73 -9.82 3.25
N GLY A 92 -5.70 -10.20 3.99
CA GLY A 92 -4.50 -10.79 3.39
C GLY A 92 -4.88 -12.18 2.83
N GLY A 93 -4.38 -12.53 1.65
CA GLY A 93 -4.80 -13.72 0.89
C GLY A 93 -4.91 -15.02 1.71
N GLU A 94 -5.88 -15.85 1.32
CA GLU A 94 -6.39 -17.09 1.95
C GLU A 94 -5.41 -17.83 2.88
N GLU A 95 -5.69 -17.69 4.19
CA GLU A 95 -5.90 -18.74 5.20
C GLU A 95 -6.15 -17.98 6.51
N GLU A 96 -7.14 -18.46 7.28
CA GLU A 96 -7.59 -17.88 8.54
C GLU A 96 -6.44 -17.78 9.54
N LEU A 97 -5.98 -16.56 9.80
CA LEU A 97 -5.22 -16.23 10.99
C LEU A 97 -6.13 -15.35 11.85
N ASP A 98 -6.80 -16.03 12.78
CA ASP A 98 -7.39 -15.55 14.04
C ASP A 98 -7.49 -14.02 14.16
N ASP A 99 -8.65 -13.48 13.76
CA ASP A 99 -9.08 -12.10 13.95
C ASP A 99 -9.21 -11.79 15.46
N LYS A 100 -8.08 -11.70 16.15
CA LYS A 100 -8.00 -11.01 17.44
C LYS A 100 -7.71 -9.55 17.16
N VAL A 101 -8.77 -8.83 16.82
CA VAL A 101 -8.84 -7.37 16.82
C VAL A 101 -8.31 -6.87 18.17
N GLY A 102 -7.08 -6.37 18.15
CA GLY A 102 -6.40 -5.84 19.32
C GLY A 102 -6.90 -4.43 19.64
N ARG A 103 -6.90 -4.06 20.92
CA ARG A 103 -7.22 -2.72 21.43
C ARG A 103 -6.44 -1.54 20.78
N ASP A 104 -5.42 -1.82 19.97
CA ASP A 104 -4.60 -0.83 19.26
C ASP A 104 -5.31 -0.20 18.03
N ASP A 105 -6.42 -0.75 17.54
CA ASP A 105 -7.11 -0.24 16.33
C ASP A 105 -7.82 1.13 16.51
N VAL A 106 -8.06 1.59 17.74
CA VAL A 106 -8.72 2.88 18.00
C VAL A 106 -7.77 4.07 17.73
N GLU A 107 -6.46 3.91 17.98
CA GLU A 107 -5.45 4.97 17.78
C GLU A 107 -4.99 5.09 16.31
N ASP A 108 -5.04 4.00 15.54
CA ASP A 108 -4.60 3.97 14.15
C ASP A 108 -5.71 4.30 13.13
N ALA A 109 -6.94 4.59 13.59
CA ALA A 109 -8.09 4.85 12.73
C ALA A 109 -7.84 5.89 11.61
N PRO A 110 -7.16 7.03 11.84
CA PRO A 110 -6.88 8.00 10.76
C PRO A 110 -5.92 7.45 9.69
N ILE A 111 -4.93 6.65 10.08
CA ILE A 111 -3.97 6.02 9.17
C ILE A 111 -4.66 4.96 8.33
N VAL A 112 -5.49 4.12 8.96
CA VAL A 112 -6.29 3.09 8.28
C VAL A 112 -7.22 3.74 7.25
N ARG A 113 -7.99 4.75 7.66
CA ARG A 113 -8.90 5.48 6.78
C ARG A 113 -8.18 6.11 5.59
N PHE A 114 -7.02 6.72 5.81
CA PHE A 114 -6.23 7.31 4.74
C PHE A 114 -5.71 6.27 3.73
N VAL A 115 -5.12 5.17 4.20
CA VAL A 115 -4.63 4.11 3.31
C VAL A 115 -5.78 3.52 2.47
N ASN A 116 -6.90 3.20 3.11
CA ASN A 116 -8.08 2.68 2.43
C ASN A 116 -8.62 3.69 1.41
N LYS A 117 -8.71 4.97 1.77
CA LYS A 117 -9.14 6.04 0.85
C LYS A 117 -8.21 6.18 -0.35
N VAL A 118 -6.90 6.17 -0.14
CA VAL A 118 -5.90 6.23 -1.21
C VAL A 118 -6.05 5.05 -2.17
N MET A 119 -6.22 3.83 -1.65
CA MET A 119 -6.42 2.63 -2.47
C MET A 119 -7.73 2.68 -3.27
N LEU A 120 -8.82 3.14 -2.65
CA LEU A 120 -10.10 3.32 -3.34
C LEU A 120 -10.05 4.41 -4.42
N ASP A 121 -9.44 5.56 -4.12
CA ASP A 121 -9.30 6.66 -5.07
C ASP A 121 -8.44 6.23 -6.27
N ALA A 122 -7.39 5.43 -6.02
CA ALA A 122 -6.58 4.86 -7.09
C ALA A 122 -7.40 3.96 -8.03
N ILE A 123 -8.26 3.09 -7.49
CA ILE A 123 -9.16 2.25 -8.29
C ILE A 123 -10.15 3.11 -9.08
N ARG A 124 -10.80 4.08 -8.45
CA ARG A 124 -11.78 4.95 -9.10
C ARG A 124 -11.18 5.75 -10.25
N ARG A 125 -9.93 6.19 -10.09
CA ARG A 125 -9.19 6.94 -11.11
C ARG A 125 -8.51 6.04 -12.14
N GLY A 126 -8.68 4.72 -12.08
CA GLY A 126 -8.09 3.78 -13.04
C GLY A 126 -6.56 3.75 -12.98
N ALA A 127 -5.96 3.95 -11.80
CA ALA A 127 -4.51 3.86 -11.64
C ALA A 127 -4.02 2.41 -11.81
N SER A 128 -2.82 2.27 -12.36
CA SER A 128 -2.12 0.98 -12.51
C SER A 128 -1.21 0.66 -11.32
N ASP A 129 -0.56 1.69 -10.76
CA ASP A 129 0.30 1.56 -9.59
C ASP A 129 0.03 2.72 -8.60
N ILE A 130 0.21 2.44 -7.30
CA ILE A 130 0.26 3.42 -6.22
C ILE A 130 1.68 3.43 -5.65
N HIS A 131 2.28 4.60 -5.54
CA HIS A 131 3.64 4.79 -5.05
C HIS A 131 3.62 5.59 -3.75
N PHE A 132 4.14 4.99 -2.69
CA PHE A 132 4.40 5.64 -1.40
C PHE A 132 5.90 5.87 -1.27
N GLU A 133 6.32 7.14 -1.23
CA GLU A 133 7.73 7.52 -1.36
C GLU A 133 8.17 8.44 -0.21
N PRO A 134 9.03 7.97 0.70
CA PRO A 134 9.66 8.80 1.71
C PRO A 134 10.90 9.52 1.17
N PHE A 135 11.05 10.78 1.57
CA PHE A 135 12.25 11.59 1.36
C PHE A 135 12.65 12.28 2.66
N GLU A 136 13.79 12.99 2.66
CA GLU A 136 14.33 13.65 3.85
C GLU A 136 13.33 14.59 4.55
N LYS A 137 12.58 15.37 3.75
CA LYS A 137 11.74 16.47 4.25
C LYS A 137 10.27 16.36 3.82
N LEU A 138 9.94 15.40 2.96
CA LEU A 138 8.59 15.22 2.46
C LEU A 138 8.28 13.73 2.32
N TYR A 139 7.00 13.40 2.39
CA TYR A 139 6.47 12.09 2.05
C TYR A 139 5.38 12.30 1.02
N ARG A 140 5.43 11.60 -0.11
CA ARG A 140 4.45 11.77 -1.18
C ARG A 140 3.82 10.46 -1.60
N VAL A 141 2.58 10.56 -2.07
CA VAL A 141 1.83 9.47 -2.69
C VAL A 141 1.56 9.84 -4.14
N ARG A 142 1.90 8.95 -5.07
CA ARG A 142 1.67 9.14 -6.51
C ARG A 142 0.89 7.98 -7.11
N PHE A 143 0.03 8.26 -8.08
CA PHE A 143 -0.59 7.24 -8.92
C PHE A 143 0.08 7.20 -10.27
N ARG A 144 0.22 6.00 -10.84
CA ARG A 144 0.50 5.84 -12.27
C ARG A 144 -0.81 5.69 -13.01
N MET A 145 -1.17 6.67 -13.82
CA MET A 145 -2.33 6.62 -14.73
C MET A 145 -1.82 6.73 -16.15
N ASP A 146 -2.17 5.78 -17.01
CA ASP A 146 -1.75 5.73 -18.41
C ASP A 146 -0.22 5.85 -18.59
N GLY A 147 0.52 5.17 -17.72
CA GLY A 147 1.99 5.20 -17.71
C GLY A 147 2.62 6.42 -17.03
N VAL A 148 1.85 7.49 -16.78
CA VAL A 148 2.34 8.76 -16.23
C VAL A 148 2.13 8.82 -14.71
N LEU A 149 3.16 9.23 -13.97
CA LEU A 149 3.09 9.41 -12.52
C LEU A 149 2.53 10.80 -12.18
N LYS A 150 1.45 10.83 -11.40
CA LYS A 150 0.86 12.06 -10.85
C LYS A 150 0.85 12.01 -9.33
N GLU A 151 1.25 13.10 -8.70
CA GLU A 151 1.20 13.25 -7.25
C GLU A 151 -0.23 13.55 -6.80
N ILE A 152 -0.68 12.83 -5.77
CA ILE A 152 -2.08 12.85 -5.30
C ILE A 152 -2.18 13.36 -3.86
N ALA A 153 -1.16 13.09 -3.04
CA ALA A 153 -1.12 13.57 -1.67
C ALA A 153 0.33 13.74 -1.20
N GLN A 154 0.52 14.67 -0.25
CA GLN A 154 1.76 14.82 0.51
C GLN A 154 1.48 14.71 2.02
N PRO A 155 1.33 13.50 2.56
CA PRO A 155 1.17 13.31 4.00
C PRO A 155 2.37 13.89 4.78
N PRO A 156 2.16 14.32 6.04
CA PRO A 156 3.27 14.71 6.91
C PRO A 156 4.33 13.61 7.02
N VAL A 157 5.61 13.98 6.87
CA VAL A 157 6.74 13.03 6.89
C VAL A 157 6.80 12.17 8.17
N VAL A 158 6.30 12.72 9.28
CA VAL A 158 6.23 12.03 10.59
C VAL A 158 5.34 10.78 10.55
N LEU A 159 4.44 10.66 9.57
CA LEU A 159 3.54 9.52 9.41
C LEU A 159 4.13 8.40 8.54
N ALA A 160 5.27 8.62 7.88
CA ALA A 160 5.87 7.61 7.00
C ALA A 160 6.06 6.24 7.67
N PRO A 161 6.55 6.13 8.94
CA PRO A 161 6.69 4.83 9.59
C PRO A 161 5.35 4.14 9.87
N LYS A 162 4.30 4.90 10.24
CA LYS A 162 2.96 4.37 10.51
C LYS A 162 2.30 3.88 9.20
N LEU A 163 2.42 4.65 8.12
CA LEU A 163 1.92 4.28 6.79
C LEU A 163 2.61 3.01 6.26
N CYS A 164 3.94 2.93 6.41
CA CYS A 164 4.72 1.76 6.06
C CYS A 164 4.27 0.52 6.84
N ALA A 165 4.13 0.65 8.16
CA ALA A 165 3.67 -0.45 9.03
C ALA A 165 2.27 -0.93 8.63
N ARG A 166 1.33 -0.02 8.40
CA ARG A 166 -0.04 -0.36 7.98
C ARG A 166 -0.06 -1.15 6.66
N LEU A 167 0.70 -0.71 5.66
CA LEU A 167 0.79 -1.41 4.37
C LEU A 167 1.45 -2.79 4.51
N LYS A 168 2.45 -2.93 5.38
CA LYS A 168 3.07 -4.22 5.69
C LYS A 168 2.10 -5.18 6.38
N VAL A 169 1.34 -4.71 7.37
CA VAL A 169 0.29 -5.50 8.05
C VAL A 169 -0.73 -6.02 7.05
N MET A 170 -1.29 -5.13 6.21
CA MET A 170 -2.28 -5.51 5.19
C MET A 170 -1.72 -6.56 4.21
N SER A 171 -0.40 -6.55 3.99
CA SER A 171 0.29 -7.43 3.04
C SER A 171 0.91 -8.68 3.69
N ARG A 172 0.70 -8.90 4.99
CA ARG A 172 1.33 -9.98 5.79
C ARG A 172 2.87 -9.97 5.73
N LEU A 173 3.47 -8.78 5.72
CA LEU A 173 4.93 -8.57 5.69
C LEU A 173 5.51 -8.35 7.08
N ASP A 174 6.81 -8.60 7.25
CA ASP A 174 7.52 -8.36 8.51
C ASP A 174 7.75 -6.86 8.71
N ILE A 175 7.11 -6.31 9.75
CA ILE A 175 7.15 -4.89 10.14
C ILE A 175 8.51 -4.53 10.78
N ALA A 176 9.14 -5.50 11.46
CA ALA A 176 10.41 -5.31 12.15
C ALA A 176 11.58 -5.32 11.18
N GLU A 177 11.51 -6.13 10.13
CA GLU A 177 12.52 -6.13 9.08
C GLU A 177 12.31 -4.96 8.10
N ARG A 178 13.36 -4.14 7.92
CA ARG A 178 13.33 -2.91 7.10
C ARG A 178 14.57 -2.75 6.21
N ARG A 179 15.46 -3.74 6.23
CA ARG A 179 16.78 -3.69 5.59
C ARG A 179 16.84 -4.47 4.29
N VAL A 180 15.84 -5.30 4.02
CA VAL A 180 15.72 -6.07 2.79
C VAL A 180 14.39 -5.76 2.10
N PRO A 181 14.32 -5.80 0.76
CA PRO A 181 13.05 -5.76 0.05
C PRO A 181 12.13 -6.90 0.47
N GLN A 182 10.82 -6.64 0.49
CA GLN A 182 9.80 -7.64 0.77
C GLN A 182 8.63 -7.49 -0.20
N ASP A 183 8.06 -8.61 -0.63
CA ASP A 183 6.93 -8.67 -1.55
C ASP A 183 5.74 -9.39 -0.91
N GLY A 184 4.55 -8.82 -1.08
CA GLY A 184 3.32 -9.32 -0.48
C GLY A 184 2.10 -9.08 -1.36
N ARG A 185 0.92 -9.43 -0.85
CA ARG A 185 -0.35 -9.23 -1.55
C ARG A 185 -1.42 -8.71 -0.59
N ILE A 186 -2.29 -7.85 -1.09
CA ILE A 186 -3.49 -7.37 -0.39
C ILE A 186 -4.70 -7.73 -1.24
N LYS A 187 -5.74 -8.33 -0.66
CA LYS A 187 -7.04 -8.53 -1.32
C LYS A 187 -8.06 -7.59 -0.70
N MET A 188 -8.59 -6.66 -1.49
CA MET A 188 -9.58 -5.68 -1.05
C MET A 188 -10.93 -6.01 -1.67
N LYS A 189 -11.92 -6.39 -0.84
CA LYS A 189 -13.29 -6.62 -1.30
C LYS A 189 -14.01 -5.29 -1.43
N LEU A 190 -14.47 -4.96 -2.63
CA LEU A 190 -15.28 -3.76 -2.90
C LEU A 190 -16.79 -4.06 -2.78
N SER A 191 -17.20 -5.28 -3.09
CA SER A 191 -18.57 -5.78 -2.96
C SER A 191 -18.56 -7.31 -2.88
N LYS A 192 -19.73 -7.93 -2.68
CA LYS A 192 -19.87 -9.41 -2.63
C LYS A 192 -19.24 -10.12 -3.83
N ASN A 193 -19.28 -9.49 -5.01
CA ASN A 193 -18.83 -10.10 -6.27
C ASN A 193 -17.62 -9.39 -6.90
N ARG A 194 -17.01 -8.41 -6.21
CA ARG A 194 -15.87 -7.67 -6.74
C ARG A 194 -14.78 -7.52 -5.69
N ALA A 195 -13.63 -8.09 -5.99
CA ALA A 195 -12.41 -7.91 -5.22
C ALA A 195 -11.29 -7.42 -6.14
N ILE A 196 -10.41 -6.58 -5.60
CA ILE A 196 -9.22 -6.09 -6.26
C ILE A 196 -8.01 -6.67 -5.52
N ASP A 197 -7.09 -7.23 -6.28
CA ASP A 197 -5.84 -7.73 -5.76
C ASP A 197 -4.75 -6.67 -5.94
N PHE A 198 -3.94 -6.45 -4.93
CA PHE A 198 -2.76 -5.61 -5.01
C PHE A 198 -1.53 -6.46 -4.79
N ARG A 199 -0.54 -6.30 -5.68
CA ARG A 199 0.82 -6.77 -5.40
C ARG A 199 1.61 -5.66 -4.75
N VAL A 200 2.21 -5.96 -3.61
CA VAL A 200 2.90 -4.97 -2.80
C VAL A 200 4.38 -5.29 -2.83
N SER A 201 5.20 -4.29 -3.10
CA SER A 201 6.65 -4.40 -2.99
C SER A 201 7.19 -3.27 -2.13
N THR A 202 8.02 -3.65 -1.17
CA THR A 202 8.73 -2.72 -0.27
C THR A 202 10.21 -2.73 -0.62
N CYS A 203 10.85 -1.56 -0.58
CA CYS A 203 12.26 -1.41 -0.86
C CYS A 203 12.90 -0.43 0.13
N PRO A 204 13.92 -0.85 0.89
CA PRO A 204 14.68 0.03 1.77
C PRO A 204 15.34 1.18 0.98
N THR A 205 15.12 2.42 1.43
CA THR A 205 15.76 3.62 0.87
C THR A 205 16.44 4.43 1.98
N LEU A 206 17.13 5.51 1.63
CA LEU A 206 17.86 6.35 2.58
C LEU A 206 16.97 6.96 3.67
N PHE A 207 15.71 7.25 3.36
CA PHE A 207 14.78 7.96 4.26
C PHE A 207 13.59 7.11 4.71
N GLY A 208 13.71 5.78 4.64
CA GLY A 208 12.65 4.82 4.98
C GLY A 208 12.37 3.85 3.83
N GLU A 209 11.27 3.12 3.90
CA GLU A 209 10.91 2.17 2.87
C GLU A 209 10.01 2.80 1.82
N LYS A 210 10.39 2.68 0.55
CA LYS A 210 9.50 2.95 -0.58
C LYS A 210 8.58 1.76 -0.73
N ILE A 211 7.28 2.01 -0.87
CA ILE A 211 6.28 0.96 -1.10
C ILE A 211 5.56 1.23 -2.42
N VAL A 212 5.41 0.20 -3.24
CA VAL A 212 4.64 0.25 -4.48
C VAL A 212 3.56 -0.81 -4.44
N LEU A 213 2.33 -0.42 -4.73
CA LEU A 213 1.18 -1.32 -4.88
C LEU A 213 0.79 -1.33 -6.35
N ARG A 214 0.93 -2.47 -7.03
CA ARG A 214 0.35 -2.67 -8.36
C ARG A 214 -1.08 -3.15 -8.21
N ILE A 215 -2.01 -2.46 -8.88
CA ILE A 215 -3.44 -2.79 -8.85
C ILE A 215 -3.71 -3.85 -9.92
N LEU A 216 -4.30 -4.96 -9.53
CA LEU A 216 -4.75 -6.03 -10.40
C LEU A 216 -6.27 -6.14 -10.25
N ASP A 217 -7.02 -5.73 -11.27
CA ASP A 217 -8.46 -5.93 -11.33
C ASP A 217 -8.76 -7.18 -12.18
N PRO A 218 -9.16 -8.32 -11.56
CA PRO A 218 -9.47 -9.54 -12.29
C PRO A 218 -10.59 -9.37 -13.31
N ALA A 219 -11.49 -8.39 -13.10
CA ALA A 219 -12.61 -8.14 -14.01
C ALA A 219 -12.13 -7.62 -15.38
N GLN A 220 -10.95 -6.98 -15.47
CA GLN A 220 -10.40 -6.57 -16.76
C GLN A 220 -10.04 -7.76 -17.66
N ALA A 221 -9.83 -8.94 -17.10
CA ALA A 221 -9.52 -10.14 -17.87
C ALA A 221 -10.73 -10.79 -18.54
N GLN A 222 -11.95 -10.46 -18.08
CA GLN A 222 -13.19 -10.93 -18.68
C GLN A 222 -13.69 -10.02 -19.81
N LEU A 223 -12.89 -9.03 -20.22
CA LEU A 223 -13.22 -8.20 -21.38
C LEU A 223 -13.29 -9.07 -22.63
N GLY A 224 -14.49 -9.15 -23.20
CA GLY A 224 -14.70 -9.77 -24.50
C GLY A 224 -13.95 -9.01 -25.59
N ILE A 225 -13.70 -9.67 -26.71
CA ILE A 225 -12.96 -9.09 -27.84
C ILE A 225 -13.56 -7.76 -28.34
N ASP A 226 -14.87 -7.59 -28.20
CA ASP A 226 -15.59 -6.36 -28.54
C ASP A 226 -15.18 -5.15 -27.69
N SER A 227 -14.72 -5.38 -26.46
CA SER A 227 -14.29 -4.33 -25.54
C SER A 227 -12.83 -3.92 -25.71
N LEU A 228 -12.07 -4.58 -26.60
CA LEU A 228 -10.64 -4.29 -26.83
C LEU A 228 -10.41 -3.10 -27.77
N GLY A 229 -11.45 -2.54 -28.37
CA GLY A 229 -11.33 -1.38 -29.26
C GLY A 229 -10.77 -1.70 -30.66
N TYR A 230 -10.86 -2.96 -31.10
CA TYR A 230 -10.54 -3.32 -32.48
C TYR A 230 -11.57 -2.73 -33.45
N GLU A 231 -11.09 -2.18 -34.56
CA GLU A 231 -11.95 -1.94 -35.71
C GLU A 231 -12.49 -3.28 -36.25
N PRO A 232 -13.69 -3.32 -36.87
CA PRO A 232 -14.31 -4.58 -37.30
C PRO A 232 -13.38 -5.47 -38.14
N PHE A 233 -12.63 -4.88 -39.08
CA PHE A 233 -11.69 -5.64 -39.92
C PHE A 233 -10.49 -6.21 -39.13
N GLN A 234 -10.03 -5.53 -38.07
CA GLN A 234 -8.94 -5.99 -37.22
C GLN A 234 -9.39 -7.14 -36.33
N LYS A 235 -10.61 -7.02 -35.76
CA LYS A 235 -11.25 -8.07 -34.99
C LYS A 235 -11.38 -9.34 -35.83
N ASP A 236 -11.92 -9.22 -37.04
CA ASP A 236 -12.12 -10.37 -37.94
C ASP A 236 -10.79 -11.04 -38.29
N LEU A 237 -9.75 -10.24 -38.53
CA LEU A 237 -8.40 -10.75 -38.78
C LEU A 237 -7.86 -11.53 -37.57
N TYR A 238 -7.98 -10.96 -36.36
CA TYR A 238 -7.52 -11.59 -35.12
C TYR A 238 -8.23 -12.92 -34.87
N VAL A 239 -9.57 -12.95 -34.92
CA VAL A 239 -10.37 -14.17 -34.71
C VAL A 239 -10.05 -15.23 -35.77
N LYS A 240 -9.91 -14.82 -37.03
CA LYS A 240 -9.57 -15.73 -38.14
C LYS A 240 -8.23 -16.44 -37.92
N TYR A 241 -7.21 -15.73 -37.45
CA TYR A 241 -5.90 -16.33 -37.20
C TYR A 241 -5.84 -17.08 -35.87
N LEU A 242 -6.57 -16.62 -34.85
CA LEU A 242 -6.70 -17.31 -33.57
C LEU A 242 -7.30 -18.71 -33.73
N ALA A 243 -8.26 -18.87 -34.65
CA ALA A 243 -8.90 -20.17 -34.95
C ALA A 243 -8.05 -21.14 -35.80
N LYS A 244 -6.82 -20.78 -36.18
CA LYS A 244 -5.95 -21.68 -36.93
C LYS A 244 -5.43 -22.81 -36.03
N PRO A 245 -5.31 -24.05 -36.54
CA PRO A 245 -4.86 -25.19 -35.72
C PRO A 245 -3.39 -25.08 -35.28
N GLN A 246 -2.59 -24.30 -36.00
CA GLN A 246 -1.20 -24.02 -35.68
C GLN A 246 -0.78 -22.64 -36.22
N GLY A 247 0.15 -22.01 -35.54
CA GLY A 247 0.69 -20.70 -35.90
C GLY A 247 1.24 -19.96 -34.69
N MET A 248 1.77 -18.76 -34.93
CA MET A 248 2.28 -17.88 -33.87
C MET A 248 1.60 -16.52 -34.01
N ILE A 249 1.05 -16.01 -32.90
CA ILE A 249 0.51 -14.66 -32.80
C ILE A 249 1.42 -13.88 -31.85
N LEU A 250 2.02 -12.80 -32.34
CA LEU A 250 2.79 -11.86 -31.52
C LEU A 250 1.97 -10.61 -31.25
N VAL A 251 1.70 -10.35 -29.98
CA VAL A 251 1.10 -9.07 -29.53
C VAL A 251 2.22 -8.19 -28.99
N THR A 252 2.49 -7.08 -29.67
CA THR A 252 3.63 -6.19 -29.37
C THR A 252 3.16 -4.80 -28.96
N GLY A 253 4.02 -4.05 -28.27
CA GLY A 253 3.70 -2.72 -27.74
C GLY A 253 4.42 -2.41 -26.42
N PRO A 254 4.45 -1.14 -25.98
CA PRO A 254 5.08 -0.73 -24.74
C PRO A 254 4.32 -1.25 -23.49
N THR A 255 4.93 -1.15 -22.31
CA THR A 255 4.25 -1.49 -21.05
C THR A 255 2.94 -0.71 -20.89
N GLY A 256 1.87 -1.39 -20.46
CA GLY A 256 0.55 -0.77 -20.30
C GLY A 256 -0.29 -0.64 -21.58
N SER A 257 0.19 -1.11 -22.74
CA SER A 257 -0.55 -1.02 -24.01
C SER A 257 -1.64 -2.09 -24.20
N GLY A 258 -2.07 -2.76 -23.14
CA GLY A 258 -3.13 -3.80 -23.21
C GLY A 258 -2.73 -5.18 -23.76
N LYS A 259 -1.43 -5.46 -23.99
CA LYS A 259 -0.97 -6.75 -24.56
C LYS A 259 -1.47 -7.97 -23.82
N THR A 260 -1.29 -7.98 -22.49
CA THR A 260 -1.71 -9.09 -21.62
C THR A 260 -3.20 -9.30 -21.75
N VAL A 261 -4.00 -8.23 -21.70
CA VAL A 261 -5.46 -8.29 -21.87
C VAL A 261 -5.83 -8.88 -23.22
N SER A 262 -5.23 -8.44 -24.32
CA SER A 262 -5.51 -8.99 -25.66
C SER A 262 -5.18 -10.49 -25.78
N LEU A 263 -4.06 -10.93 -25.21
CA LEU A 263 -3.68 -12.35 -25.16
C LEU A 263 -4.67 -13.16 -24.34
N TYR A 264 -5.01 -12.66 -23.14
CA TYR A 264 -5.96 -13.29 -22.23
C TYR A 264 -7.35 -13.42 -22.85
N THR A 265 -7.84 -12.41 -23.57
CA THR A 265 -9.08 -12.50 -24.35
C THR A 265 -9.00 -13.58 -25.44
N GLY A 266 -7.86 -13.71 -26.11
CA GLY A 266 -7.62 -14.77 -27.10
C GLY A 266 -7.69 -16.16 -26.47
N LEU A 267 -7.01 -16.35 -25.33
CA LEU A 267 -7.06 -17.60 -24.57
C LEU A 267 -8.48 -17.92 -24.11
N ALA A 268 -9.23 -16.93 -23.63
CA ALA A 268 -10.62 -17.10 -23.23
C ALA A 268 -11.54 -17.54 -24.40
N ILE A 269 -11.31 -17.06 -25.62
CA ILE A 269 -12.05 -17.49 -26.82
C ILE A 269 -11.75 -18.96 -27.17
N LEU A 270 -10.50 -19.39 -26.97
CA LEU A 270 -10.03 -20.75 -27.24
C LEU A 270 -10.36 -21.75 -26.11
N ASN A 271 -10.70 -21.26 -24.92
CA ASN A 271 -10.95 -22.06 -23.73
C ASN A 271 -12.24 -22.88 -23.87
N ARG A 272 -12.11 -24.04 -24.52
CA ARG A 272 -13.17 -25.02 -24.81
C ARG A 272 -12.73 -26.39 -24.32
N GLU A 273 -13.68 -27.26 -24.00
CA GLU A 273 -13.40 -28.60 -23.46
C GLU A 273 -12.53 -29.47 -24.37
N ASP A 274 -12.54 -29.22 -25.68
CA ASP A 274 -11.78 -29.96 -26.69
C ASP A 274 -10.34 -29.44 -26.88
N THR A 275 -9.96 -28.37 -26.18
CA THR A 275 -8.69 -27.67 -26.38
C THR A 275 -7.89 -27.60 -25.08
N ASN A 276 -6.74 -28.29 -25.04
CA ASN A 276 -5.81 -28.17 -23.91
C ASN A 276 -4.94 -26.91 -24.05
N ILE A 277 -5.02 -26.00 -23.09
CA ILE A 277 -4.28 -24.74 -23.08
C ILE A 277 -3.32 -24.72 -21.90
N SER A 278 -2.05 -24.39 -22.17
CA SER A 278 -1.02 -24.18 -21.14
C SER A 278 -0.26 -22.89 -21.40
N THR A 279 0.08 -22.16 -20.34
CA THR A 279 0.84 -20.89 -20.42
C THR A 279 2.07 -20.93 -19.51
N ALA A 280 3.10 -20.17 -19.89
CA ALA A 280 4.27 -19.89 -19.06
C ALA A 280 4.41 -18.37 -18.94
N GLU A 281 4.37 -17.85 -17.71
CA GLU A 281 4.22 -16.43 -17.43
C GLU A 281 5.12 -15.96 -16.28
N ASP A 282 5.62 -14.72 -16.33
CA ASP A 282 6.51 -14.17 -15.29
C ASP A 282 5.97 -12.87 -14.67
N PRO A 283 5.16 -12.97 -13.60
CA PRO A 283 4.33 -14.11 -13.21
C PRO A 283 2.91 -13.95 -13.80
N ALA A 284 2.10 -15.01 -13.79
CA ALA A 284 0.71 -14.97 -14.21
C ALA A 284 -0.05 -13.86 -13.47
N GLU A 285 -0.63 -12.92 -14.22
CA GLU A 285 -1.25 -11.71 -13.66
C GLU A 285 -2.71 -11.92 -13.29
N ILE A 286 -3.44 -12.71 -14.10
CA ILE A 286 -4.85 -13.02 -13.92
C ILE A 286 -5.01 -14.55 -13.95
N ASN A 287 -5.85 -15.08 -13.06
CA ASN A 287 -6.28 -16.46 -13.09
C ASN A 287 -7.34 -16.69 -14.19
N LEU A 288 -7.09 -17.62 -15.12
CA LEU A 288 -8.06 -18.13 -16.09
C LEU A 288 -8.51 -19.54 -15.69
N PRO A 289 -9.74 -19.71 -15.18
CA PRO A 289 -10.33 -21.03 -15.02
C PRO A 289 -10.34 -21.80 -16.35
N GLY A 290 -9.88 -23.05 -16.33
CA GLY A 290 -9.78 -23.91 -17.52
C GLY A 290 -8.43 -23.83 -18.27
N VAL A 291 -7.53 -22.93 -17.88
CA VAL A 291 -6.19 -22.81 -18.47
C VAL A 291 -5.12 -23.23 -17.47
N ASN A 292 -4.18 -24.07 -17.89
CA ASN A 292 -3.07 -24.50 -17.04
C ASN A 292 -1.94 -23.45 -17.04
N GLN A 293 -1.97 -22.54 -16.07
CA GLN A 293 -1.01 -21.43 -15.99
C GLN A 293 0.20 -21.78 -15.11
N VAL A 294 1.41 -21.63 -15.66
CA VAL A 294 2.66 -21.89 -14.96
C VAL A 294 3.43 -20.59 -14.75
N ASN A 295 3.76 -20.28 -13.49
CA ASN A 295 4.66 -19.19 -13.18
C ASN A 295 6.11 -19.60 -13.44
N VAL A 296 6.85 -18.75 -14.15
CA VAL A 296 8.30 -18.84 -14.29
C VAL A 296 8.94 -18.75 -12.91
N ASN A 297 9.88 -19.65 -12.62
CA ASN A 297 10.62 -19.68 -11.36
C ASN A 297 12.11 -19.95 -11.63
N PRO A 298 12.91 -18.88 -11.85
CA PRO A 298 14.33 -19.02 -12.18
C PRO A 298 15.14 -19.71 -11.07
N LYS A 299 14.68 -19.66 -9.81
CA LYS A 299 15.40 -20.24 -8.66
C LYS A 299 15.49 -21.76 -8.72
N VAL A 300 14.54 -22.42 -9.39
CA VAL A 300 14.47 -23.88 -9.53
C VAL A 300 14.75 -24.36 -10.95
N GLY A 301 15.22 -23.46 -11.82
CA GLY A 301 15.48 -23.78 -13.23
C GLY A 301 14.24 -23.88 -14.10
N LEU A 302 13.08 -23.42 -13.63
CA LEU A 302 11.85 -23.31 -14.42
C LEU A 302 11.86 -21.96 -15.15
N THR A 303 12.65 -21.88 -16.22
CA THR A 303 12.90 -20.66 -17.03
C THR A 303 12.21 -20.72 -18.38
#